data_AF-A0AAV4BS43-F1
#
_entry.id   AF-A0AAV4BS43-F1
#
_cell.length_a   1.000
_cell.length_b   1.000
_cell.length_c   1.000
_cell.angle_alpha   90.00
_cell.angle_beta   90.00
_cell.angle_gamma   90.00
#
_symmetry.space_group_name_H-M   'P 1'
#
loop_
_entity.id
_entity.type
_entity.pdbx_description
1 polymer ?
#
loop_
_entity_poly.entity_id
_entity_poly.type
_entity_poly.pdbx_seq_one_letter_code
_entity_poly.pdbx_strand_id
1 'polypeptide(L)'
;MSNASRVSSTPTGTMDVQLLEEKMNEARSKFERACQQIVLLDQKIKDLEVRYRRAVKNKKNSFRYNLRLRLSVVTGVKMMYHHYASTKAEELARLRRSMPQPETSTSTDSFNPSSHC
;
A
#
# COMPACT_ATOMS: atom_id res chain seq x y z
N MET A 1 -60.78 6.12 1.37
CA MET A 1 -59.88 5.11 1.97
C MET A 1 -58.57 5.17 1.19
N SER A 2 -57.59 5.92 1.69
CA SER A 2 -56.33 6.18 0.99
C SER A 2 -55.27 5.20 1.50
N ASN A 3 -54.85 4.27 0.64
CA ASN A 3 -53.69 3.41 0.92
C ASN A 3 -52.42 4.15 0.47
N ALA A 4 -51.62 4.60 1.43
CA ALA A 4 -50.29 5.12 1.19
C ALA A 4 -49.33 3.96 0.92
N SER A 5 -48.86 3.86 -0.33
CA SER A 5 -47.75 2.99 -0.71
C SER A 5 -46.49 3.40 0.03
N ARG A 6 -46.05 2.55 0.95
CA ARG A 6 -44.77 2.68 1.65
C ARG A 6 -43.64 2.37 0.68
N VAL A 7 -43.04 3.40 0.10
CA VAL A 7 -41.77 3.29 -0.63
C VAL A 7 -40.69 2.87 0.37
N SER A 8 -40.27 1.62 0.28
CA SER A 8 -39.11 1.07 0.97
C SER A 8 -37.86 1.52 0.24
N SER A 9 -37.29 2.65 0.65
CA SER A 9 -35.96 3.10 0.21
C SER A 9 -34.90 2.27 0.94
N THR A 10 -34.34 1.26 0.28
CA THR A 10 -33.11 0.62 0.76
C THR A 10 -31.93 1.57 0.57
N PRO A 11 -30.93 1.58 1.48
CA PRO A 11 -29.90 2.61 1.51
C PRO A 11 -28.81 2.27 0.48
N THR A 12 -28.92 2.85 -0.72
CA THR A 12 -27.93 2.70 -1.81
C THR A 12 -26.50 3.06 -1.36
N GLY A 13 -26.35 3.96 -0.37
CA GLY A 13 -25.05 4.38 0.15
C GLY A 13 -24.28 3.35 0.98
N THR A 14 -24.93 2.33 1.59
CA THR A 14 -24.19 1.37 2.44
C THR A 14 -23.47 0.30 1.62
N MET A 15 -24.01 -0.08 0.45
CA MET A 15 -23.35 -1.04 -0.44
C MET A 15 -22.11 -0.45 -1.13
N ASP A 16 -22.13 0.85 -1.45
CA ASP A 16 -20.97 1.55 -2.02
C ASP A 16 -19.80 1.67 -1.02
N VAL A 17 -20.10 1.85 0.27
CA VAL A 17 -19.07 1.89 1.33
C VAL A 17 -18.40 0.53 1.51
N GLN A 18 -19.18 -0.57 1.52
CA GLN A 18 -18.61 -1.93 1.63
C GLN A 18 -17.70 -2.26 0.45
N LEU A 19 -18.13 -1.96 -0.78
CA LEU A 19 -17.32 -2.18 -1.97
C LEU A 19 -16.02 -1.36 -1.94
N LEU A 20 -16.09 -0.13 -1.42
CA LEU A 20 -14.91 0.74 -1.31
C LEU A 20 -13.93 0.21 -0.27
N GLU A 21 -14.42 -0.30 0.86
CA GLU A 21 -13.63 -0.94 1.91
C GLU A 21 -12.93 -2.22 1.41
N GLU A 22 -13.63 -3.06 0.65
CA GLU A 22 -13.03 -4.25 0.02
C GLU A 22 -11.86 -3.87 -0.90
N LYS A 23 -12.06 -2.85 -1.76
CA LYS A 23 -10.99 -2.32 -2.63
C LYS A 23 -9.81 -1.76 -1.83
N MET A 24 -10.09 -1.07 -0.72
CA MET A 24 -9.05 -0.57 0.18
C MET A 24 -8.21 -1.70 0.76
N ASN A 25 -8.87 -2.76 1.24
CA ASN A 25 -8.22 -3.91 1.84
C ASN A 25 -7.40 -4.69 0.81
N GLU A 26 -7.92 -4.84 -0.41
CA GLU A 26 -7.20 -5.48 -1.49
C GLU A 26 -5.95 -4.68 -1.92
N ALA A 27 -6.09 -3.36 -2.11
CA ALA A 27 -4.98 -2.48 -2.46
C ALA A 27 -3.88 -2.48 -1.36
N ARG A 28 -4.28 -2.47 -0.09
CA ARG A 28 -3.38 -2.58 1.06
C ARG A 28 -2.63 -3.91 1.06
N SER A 29 -3.35 -5.03 0.91
CA SER A 29 -2.74 -6.36 0.87
C SER A 29 -1.71 -6.48 -0.25
N LYS A 30 -2.03 -5.95 -1.44
CA LYS A 30 -1.10 -5.90 -2.59
C LYS A 30 0.13 -5.03 -2.30
N PHE A 31 -0.05 -3.88 -1.66
CA PHE A 31 1.05 -2.99 -1.25
C PHE A 31 2.00 -3.67 -0.26
N GLU A 32 1.46 -4.26 0.81
CA GLU A 32 2.26 -4.94 1.83
C GLU A 32 3.05 -6.10 1.25
N ARG A 33 2.42 -6.91 0.38
CA ARG A 33 3.10 -7.99 -0.35
C ARG A 33 4.22 -7.45 -1.23
N ALA A 34 4.02 -6.33 -1.93
CA ALA A 34 5.06 -5.71 -2.73
C ALA A 34 6.26 -5.25 -1.88
N CYS A 35 6.01 -4.64 -0.72
CA CYS A 35 7.05 -4.28 0.24
C CYS A 35 7.83 -5.50 0.73
N GLN A 36 7.15 -6.60 1.05
CA GLN A 36 7.81 -7.85 1.43
C GLN A 36 8.71 -8.38 0.30
N GLN A 37 8.24 -8.36 -0.95
CA GLN A 37 9.06 -8.77 -2.10
C GLN A 37 10.30 -7.89 -2.27
N ILE A 38 10.20 -6.58 -2.06
CA ILE A 38 11.35 -5.67 -2.11
C ILE A 38 12.41 -6.09 -1.09
N VAL A 39 12.02 -6.38 0.15
CA VAL A 39 12.94 -6.82 1.21
C VAL A 39 13.63 -8.14 0.85
N LEU A 40 12.87 -9.11 0.34
CA LEU A 40 13.43 -10.41 -0.10
C LEU A 40 14.42 -10.26 -1.26
N LEU A 41 14.08 -9.41 -2.24
CA LEU A 41 14.97 -9.14 -3.38
C LEU A 41 16.24 -8.41 -2.94
N ASP A 42 16.15 -7.50 -1.97
CA ASP A 42 17.30 -6.81 -1.39
C ASP A 42 18.29 -7.78 -0.73
N GLN A 43 17.77 -8.73 0.06
CA GLN A 43 18.59 -9.79 0.64
C GLN A 43 19.26 -10.65 -0.45
N LYS A 44 18.52 -11.00 -1.49
CA LYS A 44 19.05 -11.77 -2.63
C LYS A 44 20.15 -11.02 -3.39
N ILE A 45 20.03 -9.71 -3.53
CA ILE A 45 21.07 -8.85 -4.14
C ILE A 45 22.33 -8.91 -3.28
N LYS A 46 22.22 -8.68 -1.97
CA LYS A 46 23.36 -8.75 -1.03
C LYS A 46 24.10 -10.08 -1.12
N ASP A 47 23.38 -11.20 -1.16
CA ASP A 47 23.95 -12.53 -1.29
C ASP A 47 24.68 -12.72 -2.63
N LEU A 48 24.09 -12.26 -3.74
CA LEU A 48 24.69 -12.32 -5.06
C LEU A 48 25.95 -11.47 -5.15
N GLU A 49 25.97 -10.29 -4.53
CA GLU A 49 27.14 -9.42 -4.48
C GLU A 49 28.29 -10.06 -3.70
N VAL A 50 28.01 -10.70 -2.56
CA VAL A 50 29.04 -11.45 -1.80
C VAL A 50 29.65 -12.54 -2.69
N ARG A 51 28.83 -13.32 -3.39
CA ARG A 51 29.31 -14.35 -4.32
C ARG A 51 30.09 -13.76 -5.49
N TYR A 52 29.67 -12.61 -6.00
CA TYR A 52 30.35 -11.91 -7.08
C TYR A 52 31.74 -11.45 -6.65
N ARG A 53 31.86 -10.81 -5.48
CA ARG A 53 33.17 -10.40 -4.91
C ARG A 53 34.11 -11.59 -4.73
N ARG A 54 33.61 -12.73 -4.25
CA ARG A 54 34.38 -13.98 -4.14
C ARG A 54 34.83 -14.50 -5.52
N ALA A 55 33.95 -14.44 -6.53
CA ALA A 55 34.26 -14.86 -7.89
C ALA A 55 35.35 -14.00 -8.56
N VAL A 56 35.32 -12.68 -8.28
CA VAL A 56 36.35 -11.72 -8.71
C VAL A 56 37.70 -12.11 -8.11
N LYS A 57 37.76 -12.34 -6.79
CA LYS A 57 38.99 -12.73 -6.10
C LYS A 57 39.60 -14.03 -6.66
N ASN A 58 38.74 -14.99 -7.03
CA ASN A 58 39.15 -16.30 -7.55
C ASN A 58 39.34 -16.34 -9.08
N LYS A 59 39.32 -15.20 -9.78
CA LYS A 59 39.48 -15.06 -11.24
C LYS A 59 38.56 -15.97 -12.10
N LYS A 60 37.37 -16.31 -11.60
CA LYS A 60 36.40 -17.18 -12.31
C LYS A 60 35.53 -16.38 -13.29
N ASN A 61 36.04 -16.07 -14.49
CA ASN A 61 35.41 -15.14 -15.43
C ASN A 61 33.97 -15.50 -15.85
N SER A 62 33.69 -16.73 -16.24
CA SER A 62 32.32 -17.15 -16.62
C SER A 62 31.33 -17.05 -15.45
N PHE A 63 31.81 -17.35 -14.23
CA PHE A 63 31.00 -17.25 -13.01
C PHE A 63 30.69 -15.80 -12.65
N ARG A 64 31.65 -14.88 -12.84
CA ARG A 64 31.43 -13.42 -12.69
C ARG A 64 30.35 -12.93 -13.66
N TYR A 65 30.42 -13.32 -14.93
CA TYR A 65 29.44 -12.90 -15.93
C TYR A 65 28.03 -13.38 -15.58
N ASN A 66 27.89 -14.65 -15.18
CA ASN A 66 26.59 -15.19 -14.78
C ASN A 66 26.02 -14.47 -13.53
N LEU A 67 26.86 -14.20 -12.54
CA LEU A 67 26.45 -13.44 -11.35
C LEU A 67 26.07 -12.00 -11.67
N ARG A 68 26.79 -11.35 -12.59
CA ARG A 68 26.45 -10.00 -13.07
C ARG A 68 25.09 -9.98 -13.75
N LEU A 69 24.81 -10.93 -14.64
CA LEU A 69 23.48 -11.06 -15.28
C LEU A 69 22.38 -11.24 -14.24
N ARG A 70 22.58 -12.14 -13.26
CA ARG A 70 21.60 -12.36 -12.18
C ARG A 70 21.39 -11.10 -11.35
N LEU A 71 22.44 -10.36 -11.02
CA LEU A 71 22.33 -9.08 -10.31
C LEU A 71 21.48 -8.07 -11.09
N SER A 72 21.73 -7.92 -12.41
CA SER A 72 20.96 -7.02 -13.25
C SER A 72 19.47 -7.39 -13.27
N VAL A 73 19.14 -8.67 -13.44
CA VAL A 73 17.74 -9.13 -13.45
C VAL A 73 17.05 -8.88 -12.11
N VAL A 74 17.67 -9.30 -11.00
CA VAL A 74 17.05 -9.17 -9.67
C VAL A 74 16.88 -7.69 -9.29
N THR A 75 17.83 -6.83 -9.65
CA THR A 75 17.74 -5.38 -9.44
C THR A 75 16.60 -4.77 -10.26
N GLY A 76 16.46 -5.16 -11.53
CA GLY A 76 15.36 -4.72 -12.37
C GLY A 76 13.99 -5.10 -11.80
N VAL A 77 13.83 -6.35 -11.35
CA VAL A 77 12.60 -6.81 -10.70
C VAL A 77 12.31 -6.05 -9.40
N LYS A 78 13.33 -5.76 -8.58
CA LYS A 78 13.19 -4.93 -7.36
C LYS A 78 12.63 -3.55 -7.71
N MET A 79 13.15 -2.91 -8.75
CA MET A 79 12.65 -1.61 -9.21
C MET A 79 11.19 -1.69 -9.66
N MET A 80 10.81 -2.74 -10.38
CA MET A 80 9.40 -2.95 -10.76
C MET A 80 8.48 -3.05 -9.54
N TYR A 81 8.90 -3.73 -8.48
CA TYR A 81 8.12 -3.77 -7.23
C TYR A 81 8.06 -2.41 -6.52
N HIS A 82 9.11 -1.59 -6.57
CA HIS A 82 9.05 -0.21 -6.06
C HIS A 82 8.01 0.62 -6.81
N HIS A 83 7.97 0.53 -8.14
CA HIS A 83 6.95 1.19 -8.95
C HIS A 83 5.55 0.68 -8.60
N TYR A 84 5.38 -0.64 -8.53
CA TYR A 84 4.09 -1.25 -8.19
C TYR A 84 3.59 -0.84 -6.79
N ALA A 85 4.48 -0.85 -5.79
CA ALA A 85 4.15 -0.39 -4.44
C ALA A 85 3.74 1.08 -4.43
N SER A 86 4.42 1.94 -5.20
CA SER A 86 4.07 3.35 -5.32
C SER A 86 2.67 3.53 -5.93
N THR A 87 2.36 2.83 -7.02
CA THR A 87 1.03 2.85 -7.64
C THR A 87 -0.06 2.37 -6.67
N LYS A 88 0.20 1.33 -5.87
CA LYS A 88 -0.77 0.84 -4.87
C LYS A 88 -0.95 1.79 -3.69
N ALA A 89 0.11 2.49 -3.27
CA ALA A 89 0.02 3.52 -2.24
C ALA A 89 -0.82 4.72 -2.72
N GLU A 90 -0.65 5.15 -3.97
CA GLU A 90 -1.47 6.20 -4.60
C GLU A 90 -2.94 5.79 -4.72
N GLU A 91 -3.21 4.55 -5.13
CA GLU A 91 -4.56 3.98 -5.16
C GLU A 91 -5.20 4.00 -3.76
N LEU A 92 -4.47 3.59 -2.73
CA LEU A 92 -4.93 3.64 -1.35
C LEU A 92 -5.23 5.08 -0.90
N ALA A 93 -4.38 6.04 -1.25
CA ALA A 93 -4.60 7.45 -0.94
C ALA A 93 -5.82 8.04 -1.68
N ARG A 94 -6.13 7.55 -2.88
CA ARG A 94 -7.36 7.91 -3.61
C ARG A 94 -8.60 7.32 -2.93
N LEU A 95 -8.57 6.02 -2.63
CA LEU A 95 -9.70 5.32 -2.01
C LEU A 95 -10.04 5.89 -0.62
N ARG A 96 -9.03 6.29 0.17
CA ARG A 96 -9.23 6.97 1.47
C ARG A 96 -9.97 8.30 1.34
N ARG A 97 -9.71 9.05 0.27
CA ARG A 97 -10.38 10.34 0.03
C ARG A 97 -11.83 10.17 -0.43
N SER A 98 -12.17 9.05 -1.04
CA SER A 98 -13.56 8.73 -1.44
C SER A 98 -14.41 8.15 -0.31
N MET A 99 -13.81 7.74 0.82
CA MET A 99 -14.57 7.33 1.99
C MET A 99 -15.13 8.58 2.69
N PRO A 100 -16.44 8.60 3.01
CA PRO A 100 -17.00 9.61 3.89
C PRO A 100 -16.24 9.58 5.21
N GLN A 101 -15.56 10.68 5.56
CA GLN A 101 -14.96 10.80 6.88
C GLN A 101 -16.13 10.85 7.88
N PRO A 102 -16.11 10.05 8.97
CA PRO A 102 -17.04 10.30 10.05
C PRO A 102 -16.74 11.70 10.56
N GLU A 103 -17.68 12.61 10.39
CA GLU A 103 -17.64 13.95 10.97
C GLU A 103 -17.29 13.79 12.45
N THR A 104 -16.05 14.09 12.82
CA THR A 104 -15.68 14.18 14.22
C THR A 104 -16.34 15.45 14.71
N SER A 105 -17.55 15.32 15.27
CA SER A 105 -18.21 16.35 16.05
C SER A 105 -17.25 16.74 17.18
N THR A 106 -16.45 17.75 16.89
CA THR A 106 -15.76 18.55 17.88
C THR A 106 -16.87 19.26 18.65
N SER A 107 -17.38 18.60 19.69
CA SER A 107 -18.08 19.28 20.77
C SER A 107 -17.08 20.24 21.40
N THR A 108 -17.05 21.45 20.87
CA THR A 108 -16.58 22.64 21.56
C THR A 108 -17.54 22.87 22.72
N ASP A 109 -17.34 22.14 23.82
CA ASP A 109 -17.93 22.54 25.09
C ASP A 109 -17.05 23.63 25.70
N SER A 110 -17.58 24.84 25.55
CA SER A 110 -17.54 25.96 26.50
C SER A 110 -16.18 26.51 26.95
N PHE A 111 -15.74 27.53 26.22
CA PHE A 111 -15.07 28.71 26.76
C PHE A 111 -15.88 29.30 27.93
N ASN A 112 -15.31 29.36 29.13
CA ASN A 112 -15.87 30.13 30.26
C ASN A 112 -14.82 31.12 30.80
N PRO A 113 -14.83 32.41 30.38
CA PRO A 113 -13.98 33.43 30.97
C PRO A 113 -14.81 34.32 31.89
N SER A 114 -15.08 33.90 33.13
CA SER A 114 -15.56 34.73 34.23
C SER A 114 -15.54 33.85 35.49
N SER A 115 -15.09 34.22 36.67
CA SER A 115 -14.55 35.45 37.24
C SER A 115 -14.42 35.11 38.73
N HIS A 116 -13.29 35.36 39.39
CA HIS A 116 -13.28 35.93 40.74
C HIS A 116 -11.85 36.27 41.19
N CYS A 117 -11.79 37.37 41.94
CA CYS A 117 -10.63 38.04 42.51
C CYS A 117 -9.68 37.16 43.32
#